data_AF-A0A0F8EVM8-F1
#
_entry.id   AF-A0A0F8EVM8-F1
#
_cell.length_a   1.000
_cell.length_b   1.000
_cell.length_c   1.000
_cell.angle_alpha   90.00
_cell.angle_beta   90.00
_cell.angle_gamma   90.00
#
_symmetry.space_group_name_H-M   'P 1'
#
loop_
_entity.id
_entity.type
_entity.pdbx_description
1 polymer ?
#
loop_
_entity_poly.entity_id
_entity_poly.type
_entity_poly.pdbx_seq_one_letter_code
_entity_poly.pdbx_strand_id
1 'polypeptide(L)'
;MSDCLFDLHIGYVRFRNPIALAPMAGIVDSAFANQYAGDAGLVVLGAFNLDEGSIAVASELVARGRKEFISDEPLELIKKEIRAVNSGSAVAVNVRSTTLEPLIEAAKIVKEEGAILELNAHCKQPEMLEAGIGEALLHDLPKLSAWIKAIKETGVVLSVKVRANVVNDVKLARLIDKAGADIIHVDAMLESFGADLDAITSYRDATRLFLIGNNSVTDFATAKDMFSRGADMVSVARGAMENPELVKELVESVSSYQQSIGWYNAPKHVCSEGDFRALAFCCLPVKPCPVHAKFRKLGYTAEEFARTKMEFARGTMLEYGEDTCFGSLVWCCKITKPCWIRNGVLNTLNLSDAEYMKLKEQLAKHVLDHARIPVNESQ
;
A
#
# COMPACT_ATOMS: atom_id res chain seq x y z
N MET A 1 0.91 -17.26 22.47
CA MET A 1 0.44 -15.88 22.24
C MET A 1 0.70 -15.60 20.76
N SER A 2 -0.27 -15.08 20.02
CA SER A 2 -0.29 -15.06 18.55
C SER A 2 0.90 -14.32 17.93
N ASP A 3 1.90 -15.03 17.41
CA ASP A 3 3.18 -14.47 16.94
C ASP A 3 3.12 -13.64 15.64
N CYS A 4 1.94 -13.41 15.05
CA CYS A 4 1.77 -12.45 13.94
C CYS A 4 0.42 -11.75 14.06
N LEU A 5 0.40 -10.56 14.68
CA LEU A 5 -0.79 -9.70 14.75
C LEU A 5 -1.25 -9.25 13.35
N PHE A 6 -0.29 -9.10 12.44
CA PHE A 6 -0.49 -8.74 11.04
C PHE A 6 -0.06 -9.89 10.14
N ASP A 7 -0.85 -10.16 9.10
CA ASP A 7 -0.48 -11.09 8.02
C ASP A 7 -0.13 -10.28 6.76
N LEU A 8 1.10 -9.75 6.75
CA LEU A 8 1.60 -8.87 5.69
C LEU A 8 2.86 -9.47 5.09
N HIS A 9 2.76 -9.96 3.86
CA HIS A 9 3.86 -10.57 3.14
C HIS A 9 3.72 -10.36 1.63
N ILE A 10 4.85 -10.20 0.95
CA ILE A 10 4.92 -10.07 -0.51
C ILE A 10 6.18 -10.78 -0.99
N GLY A 11 6.01 -11.75 -1.91
CA GLY A 11 7.10 -12.61 -2.36
C GLY A 11 7.81 -13.29 -1.19
N TYR A 12 9.12 -13.08 -1.08
CA TYR A 12 9.96 -13.61 0.01
C TYR A 12 10.02 -12.69 1.24
N VAL A 13 9.34 -11.53 1.24
CA VAL A 13 9.42 -10.53 2.30
C VAL A 13 8.20 -10.58 3.21
N ARG A 14 8.44 -10.48 4.52
CA ARG A 14 7.41 -10.38 5.57
C ARG A 14 7.55 -9.06 6.33
N PHE A 15 6.42 -8.43 6.64
CA PHE A 15 6.36 -7.19 7.39
C PHE A 15 5.78 -7.42 8.78
N ARG A 16 6.42 -6.87 9.81
CA ARG A 16 5.96 -7.02 11.20
C ARG A 16 4.71 -6.20 11.52
N ASN A 17 4.51 -5.09 10.80
CA ASN A 17 3.42 -4.14 10.99
C ASN A 17 3.25 -3.29 9.70
N PRO A 18 2.17 -2.51 9.56
CA PRO A 18 1.87 -1.75 8.34
C PRO A 18 2.41 -0.31 8.36
N ILE A 19 3.49 -0.04 9.08
CA ILE A 19 4.16 1.26 9.09
C ILE A 19 5.49 1.16 8.36
N ALA A 20 5.73 2.08 7.43
CA ALA A 20 6.98 2.20 6.69
C ALA A 20 7.70 3.52 6.92
N LEU A 21 9.03 3.52 6.79
CA LEU A 21 9.81 4.73 6.55
C LEU A 21 9.99 4.91 5.04
N ALA A 22 9.67 6.10 4.52
CA ALA A 22 9.81 6.46 3.12
C ALA A 22 11.23 6.98 2.81
N PRO A 23 11.73 6.80 1.57
CA PRO A 23 13.07 7.26 1.20
C PRO A 23 13.12 8.78 1.09
N MET A 24 14.22 9.37 1.56
CA MET A 24 14.58 10.76 1.31
C MET A 24 16.05 10.82 0.88
N ALA A 25 16.28 11.38 -0.30
CA ALA A 25 17.60 11.46 -0.90
C ALA A 25 18.61 12.18 0.01
N GLY A 26 19.79 11.57 0.17
CA GLY A 26 20.87 12.06 1.03
C GLY A 26 20.51 12.20 2.52
N ILE A 27 19.43 11.57 2.98
CA ILE A 27 18.95 11.65 4.37
C ILE A 27 18.66 10.25 4.94
N VAL A 28 17.85 9.44 4.26
CA VAL A 28 17.43 8.14 4.79
C VAL A 28 18.42 7.06 4.37
N ASP A 29 19.47 6.94 5.18
CA ASP A 29 20.41 5.82 5.18
C ASP A 29 20.07 4.83 6.31
N SER A 30 20.87 3.78 6.47
CA SER A 30 20.73 2.77 7.51
C SER A 30 20.85 3.36 8.92
N ALA A 31 21.71 4.35 9.13
CA ALA A 31 21.86 5.01 10.42
C ALA A 31 20.59 5.78 10.80
N PHE A 32 20.02 6.53 9.86
CA PHE A 32 18.73 7.20 10.02
C PHE A 32 17.61 6.18 10.30
N ALA A 33 17.54 5.10 9.52
CA ALA A 33 16.52 4.07 9.70
C ALA A 33 16.59 3.41 11.08
N ASN A 34 17.80 3.06 11.54
CA ASN A 34 18.02 2.49 12.86
C ASN A 34 17.65 3.44 13.99
N GLN A 35 17.90 4.75 13.80
CA GLN A 35 17.60 5.77 14.81
C GLN A 35 16.12 6.13 14.89
N TYR A 36 15.44 6.30 13.76
CA TYR A 36 14.10 6.91 13.69
C TYR A 36 12.98 5.94 13.28
N ALA A 37 13.32 4.72 12.87
CA ALA A 37 12.35 3.76 12.36
C ALA A 37 12.59 2.32 12.82
N GLY A 38 13.17 2.15 14.02
CA GLY A 38 13.45 0.84 14.62
C GLY A 38 12.21 -0.09 14.71
N ASP A 39 11.04 0.49 14.97
CA ASP A 39 9.78 -0.25 15.10
C ASP A 39 9.04 -0.46 13.77
N ALA A 40 9.49 0.15 12.67
CA ALA A 40 8.79 0.06 11.39
C ALA A 40 8.73 -1.39 10.87
N GLY A 41 7.67 -1.70 10.13
CA GLY A 41 7.56 -2.96 9.39
C GLY A 41 8.44 -2.98 8.14
N LEU A 42 8.65 -1.81 7.53
CA LEU A 42 9.48 -1.61 6.34
C LEU A 42 10.29 -0.31 6.47
N VAL A 43 11.57 -0.34 6.12
CA VAL A 43 12.38 0.87 5.90
C VAL A 43 12.81 0.93 4.44
N VAL A 44 12.48 2.04 3.77
CA VAL A 44 12.89 2.27 2.38
C VAL A 44 14.04 3.27 2.39
N LEU A 45 15.24 2.78 2.13
CA LEU A 45 16.46 3.58 2.10
C LEU A 45 16.62 4.31 0.77
N GLY A 46 17.33 5.42 0.79
CA GLY A 46 17.91 5.96 -0.43
C GLY A 46 17.02 6.94 -1.19
N ALA A 47 16.79 6.61 -2.46
CA ALA A 47 17.03 7.47 -3.64
C ALA A 47 18.51 7.48 -4.06
N PHE A 48 19.11 6.29 -4.15
CA PHE A 48 20.48 6.09 -4.65
C PHE A 48 20.56 6.25 -6.17
N ASN A 49 21.67 6.81 -6.65
CA ASN A 49 21.94 7.05 -8.06
C ASN A 49 22.91 5.98 -8.56
N LEU A 50 22.51 5.20 -9.57
CA LEU A 50 23.20 3.96 -9.95
C LEU A 50 24.20 4.09 -11.10
N ASP A 51 24.10 5.16 -11.89
CA ASP A 51 24.96 5.38 -13.07
C ASP A 51 25.52 6.80 -13.11
N GLU A 52 26.54 6.99 -13.95
CA GLU A 52 27.20 8.29 -14.14
C GLU A 52 26.20 9.41 -14.45
N GLY A 53 25.17 9.12 -15.25
CA GLY A 53 24.12 10.08 -15.61
C GLY A 53 23.31 10.53 -14.39
N SER A 54 22.79 9.60 -13.58
CA SER A 54 22.05 9.95 -12.37
C SER A 54 22.94 10.57 -11.29
N ILE A 55 24.22 10.20 -11.22
CA ILE A 55 25.21 10.80 -10.31
C ILE A 55 25.53 12.25 -10.71
N ALA A 56 25.65 12.54 -12.00
CA ALA A 56 25.86 13.90 -12.49
C ALA A 56 24.68 14.81 -12.09
N VAL A 57 23.45 14.35 -12.33
CA VAL A 57 22.22 15.06 -11.92
C VAL A 57 22.19 15.25 -10.40
N ALA A 58 22.56 14.24 -9.62
CA ALA A 58 22.66 14.36 -8.16
C ALA A 58 23.68 15.42 -7.72
N SER A 59 24.81 15.53 -8.43
CA SER A 59 25.83 16.54 -8.16
C SER A 59 25.32 17.96 -8.42
N GLU A 60 24.52 18.16 -9.47
CA GLU A 60 23.84 19.44 -9.73
C GLU A 60 22.84 19.81 -8.61
N LEU A 61 22.06 18.83 -8.14
CA LEU A 61 21.14 19.03 -7.01
C LEU A 61 21.89 19.42 -5.73
N VAL A 62 23.05 18.80 -5.48
CA VAL A 62 23.93 19.15 -4.36
C VAL A 62 24.48 20.56 -4.50
N ALA A 63 24.90 20.97 -5.70
CA ALA A 63 25.33 22.34 -5.97
C ALA A 63 24.21 23.37 -5.70
N ARG A 64 22.93 22.97 -5.87
CA ARG A 64 21.74 23.77 -5.51
C ARG A 64 21.36 23.68 -4.02
N GLY A 65 22.16 22.99 -3.20
CA GLY A 65 21.97 22.90 -1.75
C GLY A 65 21.02 21.79 -1.30
N ARG A 66 20.65 20.85 -2.17
CA ARG A 66 19.93 19.63 -1.78
C ARG A 66 20.91 18.56 -1.27
N LYS A 67 20.39 17.60 -0.51
CA LYS A 67 21.14 16.40 -0.14
C LYS A 67 20.85 15.29 -1.13
N GLU A 68 21.88 14.55 -1.52
CA GLU A 68 21.79 13.37 -2.38
C GLU A 68 22.84 12.34 -1.95
N PHE A 69 22.63 11.08 -2.32
CA PHE A 69 23.66 10.04 -2.18
C PHE A 69 24.51 9.99 -3.45
N ILE A 70 25.81 10.23 -3.30
CA ILE A 70 26.81 10.21 -4.37
C ILE A 70 27.89 9.21 -3.96
N SER A 71 28.18 8.25 -4.84
CA SER A 71 29.21 7.22 -4.62
C SER A 71 29.71 6.73 -5.97
N ASP A 72 31.02 6.48 -6.06
CA ASP A 72 31.65 5.85 -7.22
C ASP A 72 31.34 4.34 -7.31
N GLU A 73 30.87 3.74 -6.19
CA GLU A 73 30.52 2.32 -6.08
C GLU A 73 29.10 2.14 -5.52
N PRO A 74 28.05 2.62 -6.24
CA PRO A 74 26.69 2.70 -5.71
C PRO A 74 26.09 1.34 -5.33
N LEU A 75 26.47 0.27 -6.04
CA LEU A 75 26.01 -1.09 -5.76
C LEU A 75 26.57 -1.64 -4.44
N GLU A 76 27.85 -1.40 -4.15
CA GLU A 76 28.46 -1.79 -2.87
C GLU A 76 27.93 -0.94 -1.72
N LEU A 77 27.66 0.36 -1.95
CA LEU A 77 26.98 1.21 -0.98
C LEU A 77 25.61 0.64 -0.62
N ILE A 78 24.77 0.31 -1.60
CA ILE A 78 23.44 -0.27 -1.38
C ILE A 78 23.54 -1.54 -0.52
N LYS A 79 24.45 -2.45 -0.86
CA LYS A 79 24.67 -3.70 -0.12
C LYS A 79 25.07 -3.45 1.32
N LYS A 80 25.98 -2.50 1.55
CA LYS A 80 26.41 -2.09 2.89
C LYS A 80 25.25 -1.50 3.69
N GLU A 81 24.46 -0.62 3.09
CA GLU A 81 23.32 0.03 3.74
C GLU A 81 22.24 -1.00 4.13
N ILE A 82 21.91 -1.95 3.26
CA ILE A 82 20.96 -3.03 3.59
C ILE A 82 21.43 -3.82 4.81
N ARG A 83 22.70 -4.24 4.84
CA ARG A 83 23.28 -5.03 5.93
C ARG A 83 23.42 -4.26 7.24
N ALA A 84 23.50 -2.93 7.18
CA ALA A 84 23.64 -2.07 8.35
C ALA A 84 22.32 -1.78 9.05
N VAL A 85 21.16 -2.06 8.45
CA VAL A 85 19.87 -1.98 9.12
C VAL A 85 19.76 -3.11 10.15
N ASN A 86 19.56 -2.76 11.42
CA ASN A 86 19.54 -3.69 12.56
C ASN A 86 18.20 -3.68 13.33
N SER A 87 17.19 -3.00 12.81
CA SER A 87 15.86 -2.84 13.42
C SER A 87 14.97 -4.08 13.37
N GLY A 88 15.34 -5.09 12.58
CA GLY A 88 14.48 -6.23 12.24
C GLY A 88 13.32 -5.89 11.30
N SER A 89 13.31 -4.66 10.74
CA SER A 89 12.39 -4.25 9.67
C SER A 89 12.74 -4.95 8.37
N ALA A 90 11.75 -5.15 7.49
CA ALA A 90 12.04 -5.40 6.09
C ALA A 90 12.77 -4.18 5.50
N VAL A 91 13.66 -4.42 4.54
CA VAL A 91 14.44 -3.36 3.90
C VAL A 91 14.06 -3.25 2.42
N ALA A 92 13.85 -2.03 1.97
CA ALA A 92 13.80 -1.69 0.55
C ALA A 92 14.86 -0.65 0.24
N VAL A 93 15.33 -0.60 -1.00
CA VAL A 93 16.19 0.47 -1.49
C VAL A 93 15.56 1.15 -2.70
N ASN A 94 15.37 2.45 -2.58
CA ASN A 94 14.88 3.29 -3.66
C ASN A 94 16.03 3.73 -4.54
N VAL A 95 15.93 3.47 -5.85
CA VAL A 95 17.02 3.67 -6.80
C VAL A 95 16.60 4.46 -8.04
N ARG A 96 17.57 5.13 -8.65
CA ARG A 96 17.45 5.91 -9.88
C ARG A 96 18.59 5.55 -10.81
N SER A 97 18.30 5.51 -12.11
CA SER A 97 19.27 5.28 -13.17
C SER A 97 18.74 5.90 -14.46
N THR A 98 19.62 6.46 -15.29
CA THR A 98 19.24 6.94 -16.63
C THR A 98 19.16 5.80 -17.64
N THR A 99 19.81 4.67 -17.36
CA THR A 99 19.84 3.44 -18.15
C THR A 99 19.24 2.24 -17.40
N LEU A 100 18.96 1.14 -18.11
CA LEU A 100 18.27 -0.02 -17.51
C LEU A 100 19.25 -0.98 -16.83
N GLU A 101 20.43 -1.15 -17.39
CA GLU A 101 21.42 -2.14 -17.00
C GLU A 101 21.78 -2.06 -15.49
N PRO A 102 22.05 -0.86 -14.91
CA PRO A 102 22.35 -0.74 -13.48
C PRO A 102 21.16 -1.13 -12.58
N LEU A 103 19.92 -0.92 -13.03
CA LEU A 103 18.73 -1.35 -12.29
C LEU A 103 18.65 -2.89 -12.22
N ILE A 104 19.06 -3.59 -13.28
CA ILE A 104 19.10 -5.06 -13.30
C ILE A 104 20.18 -5.60 -12.36
N GLU A 105 21.35 -4.97 -12.31
CA GLU A 105 22.43 -5.34 -11.39
C GLU A 105 22.03 -5.10 -9.94
N ALA A 106 21.45 -3.93 -9.65
CA ALA A 106 20.91 -3.62 -8.33
C ALA A 106 19.83 -4.62 -7.91
N ALA A 107 18.91 -5.00 -8.82
CA ALA A 107 17.86 -5.98 -8.54
C ALA A 107 18.41 -7.33 -8.06
N LYS A 108 19.50 -7.81 -8.67
CA LYS A 108 20.15 -9.07 -8.28
C LYS A 108 20.75 -8.99 -6.88
N ILE A 109 21.51 -7.94 -6.60
CA ILE A 109 22.13 -7.71 -5.29
C ILE A 109 21.07 -7.57 -4.20
N VAL A 110 20.05 -6.75 -4.45
CA VAL A 110 18.96 -6.51 -3.49
C VAL A 110 18.18 -7.78 -3.19
N LYS A 111 17.94 -8.62 -4.19
CA LYS A 111 17.32 -9.95 -4.01
C LYS A 111 18.19 -10.89 -3.18
N GLU A 112 19.50 -10.94 -3.44
CA GLU A 112 20.45 -11.77 -2.68
C GLU A 112 20.47 -11.41 -1.19
N GLU A 113 20.31 -10.12 -0.87
CA GLU A 113 20.20 -9.63 0.50
C GLU A 113 18.78 -9.78 1.09
N GLY A 114 17.83 -10.38 0.35
CA GLY A 114 16.44 -10.59 0.80
C GLY A 114 15.62 -9.30 0.91
N ALA A 115 16.05 -8.23 0.26
CA ALA A 115 15.44 -6.91 0.29
C ALA A 115 14.53 -6.65 -0.94
N ILE A 116 13.86 -5.49 -0.92
CA ILE A 116 12.97 -5.01 -2.00
C ILE A 116 13.70 -3.96 -2.83
N LEU A 117 13.61 -4.05 -4.15
CA LEU A 117 14.06 -2.96 -5.03
C LEU A 117 12.89 -2.02 -5.27
N GLU A 118 13.06 -0.72 -5.02
CA GLU A 118 12.06 0.29 -5.34
C GLU A 118 12.52 1.18 -6.50
N LEU A 119 11.87 1.05 -7.65
CA LEU A 119 12.10 1.94 -8.80
C LEU A 119 11.52 3.32 -8.50
N ASN A 120 12.35 4.36 -8.58
CA ASN A 120 11.92 5.73 -8.38
C ASN A 120 11.28 6.31 -9.65
N ALA A 121 9.96 6.43 -9.65
CA ALA A 121 9.18 7.15 -10.65
C ALA A 121 8.40 8.33 -10.02
N HIS A 122 8.97 9.02 -9.02
CA HIS A 122 8.26 10.04 -8.22
C HIS A 122 9.00 11.37 -8.02
N CYS A 123 10.33 11.39 -8.25
CA CYS A 123 11.12 12.59 -7.99
C CYS A 123 10.82 13.67 -9.03
N LYS A 124 10.37 14.83 -8.58
CA LYS A 124 9.97 15.97 -9.44
C LYS A 124 11.00 17.09 -9.53
N GLN A 125 12.25 16.84 -9.17
CA GLN A 125 13.28 17.88 -9.29
C GLN A 125 13.51 18.19 -10.79
N PRO A 126 13.61 19.46 -11.20
CA PRO A 126 13.77 19.82 -12.61
C PRO A 126 14.91 19.06 -13.32
N GLU A 127 16.05 18.91 -12.64
CA GLU A 127 17.24 18.23 -13.16
C GLU A 127 16.98 16.73 -13.38
N MET A 128 16.18 16.11 -12.51
CA MET A 128 15.76 14.70 -12.66
C MET A 128 14.77 14.54 -13.83
N LEU A 129 13.87 15.50 -14.01
CA LEU A 129 12.92 15.51 -15.11
C LEU A 129 13.64 15.66 -16.46
N GLU A 130 14.60 16.57 -16.55
CA GLU A 130 15.40 16.81 -17.76
C GLU A 130 16.23 15.58 -18.14
N ALA A 131 16.76 14.86 -17.16
CA ALA A 131 17.48 13.60 -17.37
C ALA A 131 16.57 12.39 -17.69
N GLY A 132 15.23 12.56 -17.71
CA GLY A 132 14.29 11.49 -18.07
C GLY A 132 14.15 10.40 -17.00
N ILE A 133 14.39 10.73 -15.73
CA ILE A 133 14.31 9.84 -14.57
C ILE A 133 13.37 10.40 -13.50
N GLY A 134 13.04 9.61 -12.47
CA GLY A 134 12.05 10.03 -11.47
C GLY A 134 10.66 10.19 -12.09
N GLU A 135 9.97 11.27 -11.79
CA GLU A 135 8.60 11.53 -12.27
C GLU A 135 8.50 11.57 -13.80
N ALA A 136 9.59 11.88 -14.53
CA ALA A 136 9.60 11.84 -15.99
C ALA A 136 9.24 10.46 -16.57
N LEU A 137 9.52 9.37 -15.83
CA LEU A 137 9.12 8.02 -16.24
C LEU A 137 7.59 7.85 -16.31
N LEU A 138 6.81 8.66 -15.58
CA LEU A 138 5.35 8.61 -15.63
C LEU A 138 4.80 9.16 -16.95
N HIS A 139 5.56 10.02 -17.64
CA HIS A 139 5.21 10.55 -18.95
C HIS A 139 5.60 9.61 -20.11
N ASP A 140 6.48 8.64 -19.86
CA ASP A 140 6.88 7.57 -20.80
C ASP A 140 6.45 6.20 -20.27
N LEU A 141 5.14 5.98 -20.27
CA LEU A 141 4.52 4.73 -19.83
C LEU A 141 5.04 3.47 -20.55
N PRO A 142 5.31 3.48 -21.87
CA PRO A 142 5.99 2.37 -22.54
C PRO A 142 7.36 2.04 -21.95
N LYS A 143 8.22 3.05 -21.73
CA LYS A 143 9.54 2.86 -21.10
C LYS A 143 9.39 2.33 -19.67
N LEU A 144 8.52 2.92 -18.86
CA LEU A 144 8.27 2.47 -17.49
C LEU A 144 7.81 1.00 -17.45
N SER A 145 6.86 0.62 -18.31
CA SER A 145 6.39 -0.77 -18.40
C SER A 145 7.51 -1.74 -18.80
N ALA A 146 8.35 -1.37 -19.78
CA ALA A 146 9.47 -2.18 -20.22
C ALA A 146 10.51 -2.37 -19.11
N TRP A 147 10.83 -1.31 -18.36
CA TRP A 147 11.78 -1.36 -17.24
C TRP A 147 11.25 -2.22 -16.11
N ILE A 148 9.98 -2.06 -15.71
CA ILE A 148 9.36 -2.90 -14.66
C ILE A 148 9.44 -4.38 -15.04
N LYS A 149 9.10 -4.74 -16.29
CA LYS A 149 9.17 -6.13 -16.77
C LYS A 149 10.59 -6.69 -16.69
N ALA A 150 11.56 -5.97 -17.24
CA ALA A 150 12.95 -6.40 -17.26
C ALA A 150 13.53 -6.57 -15.84
N ILE A 151 13.23 -5.64 -14.93
CA ILE A 151 13.64 -5.75 -13.52
C ILE A 151 12.95 -6.97 -12.88
N LYS A 152 11.66 -7.18 -13.14
CA LYS A 152 10.90 -8.29 -12.56
C LYS A 152 11.41 -9.66 -12.99
N GLU A 153 11.97 -9.78 -14.20
CA GLU A 153 12.59 -11.03 -14.70
C GLU A 153 13.75 -11.53 -13.81
N THR A 154 14.38 -10.65 -13.02
CA THR A 154 15.40 -11.05 -12.03
C THR A 154 14.82 -11.83 -10.84
N GLY A 155 13.50 -11.75 -10.63
CA GLY A 155 12.78 -12.35 -9.51
C GLY A 155 12.89 -11.58 -8.19
N VAL A 156 13.37 -10.33 -8.21
CA VAL A 156 13.31 -9.44 -7.05
C VAL A 156 11.86 -9.10 -6.69
N VAL A 157 11.59 -8.82 -5.41
CA VAL A 157 10.35 -8.12 -5.03
C VAL A 157 10.51 -6.65 -5.44
N LEU A 158 9.63 -6.19 -6.33
CA LEU A 158 9.72 -4.89 -6.99
C LEU A 158 8.61 -3.96 -6.49
N SER A 159 9.02 -2.84 -5.90
CA SER A 159 8.18 -1.69 -5.63
C SER A 159 8.36 -0.64 -6.73
N VAL A 160 7.28 0.05 -7.10
CA VAL A 160 7.35 1.25 -7.95
C VAL A 160 6.80 2.42 -7.18
N LYS A 161 7.66 3.40 -6.86
CA LYS A 161 7.24 4.62 -6.19
C LYS A 161 6.82 5.66 -7.21
N VAL A 162 5.58 6.11 -7.13
CA VAL A 162 4.96 7.05 -8.08
C VAL A 162 4.42 8.29 -7.36
N ARG A 163 4.21 9.37 -8.10
CA ARG A 163 3.43 10.52 -7.65
C ARG A 163 2.01 10.42 -8.21
N ALA A 164 1.01 10.61 -7.34
CA ALA A 164 -0.39 10.68 -7.76
C ALA A 164 -0.67 11.93 -8.61
N ASN A 165 -1.72 11.92 -9.41
CA ASN A 165 -2.21 13.06 -10.19
C ASN A 165 -1.25 13.64 -11.26
N VAL A 166 -0.15 12.97 -11.59
CA VAL A 166 0.75 13.37 -12.70
C VAL A 166 0.20 12.90 -14.05
N VAL A 167 -0.33 11.68 -14.06
CA VAL A 167 -1.04 11.07 -15.19
C VAL A 167 -2.35 10.46 -14.68
N ASN A 168 -3.08 9.75 -15.53
CA ASN A 168 -4.25 9.02 -15.07
C ASN A 168 -3.85 7.86 -14.14
N ASP A 169 -4.08 8.03 -12.85
CA ASP A 169 -3.68 7.09 -11.78
C ASP A 169 -4.23 5.67 -12.00
N VAL A 170 -5.48 5.53 -12.46
CA VAL A 170 -6.10 4.23 -12.73
C VAL A 170 -5.37 3.50 -13.87
N LYS A 171 -5.04 4.20 -14.96
CA LYS A 171 -4.28 3.64 -16.08
C LYS A 171 -2.85 3.28 -15.66
N LEU A 172 -2.22 4.13 -14.85
CA LEU A 172 -0.86 3.89 -14.33
C LEU A 172 -0.82 2.65 -13.43
N ALA A 173 -1.73 2.54 -12.47
CA ALA A 173 -1.84 1.39 -11.57
C ALA A 173 -1.98 0.07 -12.34
N ARG A 174 -2.86 0.04 -13.35
CA ARG A 174 -3.07 -1.14 -14.20
C ARG A 174 -1.87 -1.49 -15.04
N LEU A 175 -1.14 -0.48 -15.52
CA LEU A 175 0.08 -0.69 -16.29
C LEU A 175 1.18 -1.30 -15.41
N ILE A 176 1.35 -0.79 -14.19
CA ILE A 176 2.33 -1.30 -13.22
C ILE A 176 1.99 -2.74 -12.81
N ASP A 177 0.72 -3.01 -12.52
CA ASP A 177 0.18 -4.35 -12.24
C ASP A 177 0.48 -5.32 -13.39
N LYS A 178 0.09 -4.96 -14.63
CA LYS A 178 0.35 -5.78 -15.83
C LYS A 178 1.82 -5.93 -16.18
N ALA A 179 2.68 -5.01 -15.75
CA ALA A 179 4.11 -5.10 -15.94
C ALA A 179 4.78 -6.04 -14.92
N GLY A 180 4.07 -6.44 -13.86
CA GLY A 180 4.50 -7.48 -12.91
C GLY A 180 5.18 -6.96 -11.65
N ALA A 181 5.06 -5.66 -11.32
CA ALA A 181 5.49 -5.17 -10.01
C ALA A 181 4.71 -5.87 -8.87
N ASP A 182 5.22 -5.85 -7.65
CA ASP A 182 4.55 -6.44 -6.49
C ASP A 182 3.93 -5.38 -5.56
N ILE A 183 4.58 -4.21 -5.51
CA ILE A 183 4.22 -3.10 -4.62
C ILE A 183 4.08 -1.83 -5.46
N ILE A 184 3.06 -1.03 -5.15
CA ILE A 184 2.98 0.35 -5.62
C ILE A 184 3.00 1.29 -4.42
N HIS A 185 3.97 2.21 -4.41
CA HIS A 185 4.17 3.18 -3.34
C HIS A 185 3.76 4.56 -3.84
N VAL A 186 2.61 5.04 -3.39
CA VAL A 186 1.96 6.24 -3.93
C VAL A 186 2.24 7.45 -3.04
N ASP A 187 2.99 8.42 -3.56
CA ASP A 187 3.05 9.78 -3.00
C ASP A 187 1.79 10.54 -3.38
N ALA A 188 0.80 10.53 -2.48
CA ALA A 188 -0.51 11.17 -2.65
C ALA A 188 -0.46 12.68 -2.34
N MET A 189 0.56 13.39 -2.81
CA MET A 189 0.72 14.82 -2.53
C MET A 189 -0.40 15.66 -3.15
N LEU A 190 -1.06 16.51 -2.35
CA LEU A 190 -1.83 17.66 -2.86
C LEU A 190 -0.92 18.88 -3.02
N GLU A 191 -1.11 19.65 -4.09
CA GLU A 191 -0.40 20.92 -4.27
C GLU A 191 -0.76 21.94 -3.19
N SER A 192 -2.02 21.95 -2.76
CA SER A 192 -2.60 22.90 -1.82
C SER A 192 -2.41 22.54 -0.34
N PHE A 193 -1.61 21.50 -0.03
CA PHE A 193 -1.38 20.86 1.29
C PHE A 193 -2.25 19.61 1.55
N GLY A 194 -1.67 18.61 2.21
CA GLY A 194 -2.33 17.37 2.61
C GLY A 194 -2.10 16.20 1.66
N ALA A 195 -2.79 15.09 1.95
CA ALA A 195 -2.79 13.88 1.14
C ALA A 195 -4.09 13.72 0.35
N ASP A 196 -3.98 13.38 -0.93
CA ASP A 196 -5.08 13.01 -1.80
C ASP A 196 -5.53 11.58 -1.50
N LEU A 197 -6.47 11.46 -0.58
CA LEU A 197 -7.04 10.19 -0.16
C LEU A 197 -7.89 9.51 -1.25
N ASP A 198 -8.39 10.27 -2.23
CA ASP A 198 -9.18 9.73 -3.33
C ASP A 198 -8.28 9.10 -4.39
N ALA A 199 -7.07 9.63 -4.58
CA ALA A 199 -6.03 8.96 -5.35
C ALA A 199 -5.73 7.57 -4.78
N ILE A 200 -5.53 7.43 -3.46
CA ILE A 200 -5.31 6.12 -2.81
C ILE A 200 -6.46 5.14 -3.10
N THR A 201 -7.71 5.61 -3.03
CA THR A 201 -8.89 4.79 -3.38
C THR A 201 -8.89 4.39 -4.84
N SER A 202 -8.54 5.32 -5.73
CA SER A 202 -8.45 5.08 -7.17
C SER A 202 -7.40 4.04 -7.51
N TYR A 203 -6.23 4.08 -6.86
CA TYR A 203 -5.20 3.04 -6.98
C TYR A 203 -5.72 1.70 -6.46
N ARG A 204 -6.35 1.66 -5.28
CA ARG A 204 -6.87 0.39 -4.72
C ARG A 204 -7.93 -0.26 -5.60
N ASP A 205 -8.80 0.53 -6.23
CA ASP A 205 -9.82 0.03 -7.17
C ASP A 205 -9.26 -0.31 -8.55
N ALA A 206 -8.01 0.05 -8.85
CA ALA A 206 -7.39 -0.18 -10.16
C ALA A 206 -6.43 -1.38 -10.19
N THR A 207 -6.03 -1.93 -9.05
CA THR A 207 -5.07 -3.03 -8.97
C THR A 207 -5.32 -3.88 -7.72
N ARG A 208 -4.71 -5.08 -7.64
CA ARG A 208 -4.58 -5.89 -6.40
C ARG A 208 -3.18 -5.88 -5.80
N LEU A 209 -2.23 -5.10 -6.36
CA LEU A 209 -0.89 -4.92 -5.78
C LEU A 209 -0.93 -4.45 -4.32
N PHE A 210 0.15 -4.72 -3.59
CA PHE A 210 0.34 -4.20 -2.24
C PHE A 210 0.51 -2.69 -2.32
N LEU A 211 -0.35 -1.94 -1.63
CA LEU A 211 -0.44 -0.50 -1.76
C LEU A 211 0.19 0.17 -0.53
N ILE A 212 1.29 0.89 -0.74
CA ILE A 212 1.88 1.78 0.27
C ILE A 212 1.40 3.20 -0.01
N GLY A 213 0.64 3.78 0.91
CA GLY A 213 0.27 5.19 0.84
C GLY A 213 1.31 6.08 1.53
N ASN A 214 1.65 7.22 0.91
CA ASN A 214 2.56 8.20 1.46
C ASN A 214 1.93 9.60 1.42
N ASN A 215 2.55 10.52 2.18
CA ASN A 215 2.23 11.94 2.36
C ASN A 215 1.35 12.26 3.57
N SER A 216 1.67 13.35 4.29
CA SER A 216 0.94 13.89 5.45
C SER A 216 0.52 12.91 6.57
N VAL A 217 1.21 11.78 6.74
CA VAL A 217 1.01 10.89 7.89
C VAL A 217 1.88 11.35 9.06
N THR A 218 1.24 11.92 10.07
CA THR A 218 1.90 12.50 11.26
C THR A 218 1.30 12.02 12.58
N ASP A 219 0.24 11.21 12.53
CA ASP A 219 -0.41 10.63 13.70
C ASP A 219 -1.28 9.43 13.29
N PHE A 220 -1.86 8.73 14.27
CA PHE A 220 -2.71 7.58 14.00
C PHE A 220 -3.99 7.95 13.23
N ALA A 221 -4.54 9.16 13.38
CA ALA A 221 -5.76 9.57 12.70
C ALA A 221 -5.54 9.68 11.18
N THR A 222 -4.48 10.37 10.77
CA THR A 222 -4.05 10.50 9.37
C THR A 222 -3.66 9.16 8.76
N ALA A 223 -2.94 8.30 9.50
CA ALA A 223 -2.66 6.92 9.08
C ALA A 223 -3.95 6.11 8.85
N LYS A 224 -4.89 6.17 9.80
CA LYS A 224 -6.18 5.46 9.73
C LYS A 224 -7.03 5.92 8.56
N ASP A 225 -7.04 7.21 8.25
CA ASP A 225 -7.73 7.73 7.07
C ASP A 225 -7.16 7.11 5.79
N MET A 226 -5.83 7.07 5.64
CA MET A 226 -5.17 6.46 4.49
C MET A 226 -5.40 4.93 4.40
N PHE A 227 -5.33 4.22 5.53
CA PHE A 227 -5.69 2.79 5.59
C PHE A 227 -7.13 2.53 5.14
N SER A 228 -8.07 3.37 5.57
CA SER A 228 -9.49 3.24 5.22
C SER A 228 -9.80 3.48 3.74
N ARG A 229 -8.83 4.01 2.99
CA ARG A 229 -8.91 4.34 1.56
C ARG A 229 -8.30 3.26 0.67
N GLY A 230 -7.59 2.28 1.22
CA GLY A 230 -7.00 1.23 0.39
C GLY A 230 -5.61 0.79 0.79
N ALA A 231 -4.87 1.63 1.53
CA ALA A 231 -3.49 1.36 1.84
C ALA A 231 -3.36 0.08 2.68
N ASP A 232 -2.43 -0.78 2.27
CA ASP A 232 -2.01 -1.94 3.05
C ASP A 232 -0.95 -1.51 4.07
N MET A 233 -0.16 -0.50 3.73
CA MET A 233 0.86 0.11 4.58
C MET A 233 0.87 1.63 4.39
N VAL A 234 1.21 2.38 5.43
CA VAL A 234 1.46 3.83 5.31
C VAL A 234 2.91 4.14 5.56
N SER A 235 3.49 5.06 4.79
CA SER A 235 4.89 5.47 4.96
C SER A 235 5.00 6.89 5.49
N VAL A 236 5.91 7.10 6.44
CA VAL A 236 6.28 8.41 6.99
C VAL A 236 7.61 8.88 6.41
N ALA A 237 7.78 10.19 6.26
CA ALA A 237 9.00 10.80 5.73
C ALA A 237 9.52 11.86 6.70
N ARG A 238 9.32 13.14 6.38
CA ARG A 238 9.74 14.30 7.19
C ARG A 238 9.19 14.28 8.62
N GLY A 239 7.98 13.74 8.84
CA GLY A 239 7.41 13.61 10.18
C GLY A 239 8.27 12.81 11.17
N ALA A 240 9.03 11.82 10.69
CA ALA A 240 9.95 11.06 11.54
C ALA A 240 11.19 11.88 11.98
N MET A 241 11.56 12.90 11.21
CA MET A 241 12.61 13.84 11.60
C MET A 241 12.11 14.85 12.63
N GLU A 242 10.84 15.26 12.52
CA GLU A 242 10.20 16.24 13.41
C GLU A 242 9.82 15.63 14.76
N ASN A 243 9.35 14.38 14.75
CA ASN A 243 9.03 13.59 15.93
C ASN A 243 9.70 12.19 15.84
N PRO A 244 10.82 11.97 16.54
CA PRO A 244 11.52 10.68 16.54
C PRO A 244 10.68 9.50 17.05
N GLU A 245 9.68 9.73 17.90
CA GLU A 245 8.81 8.67 18.43
C GLU A 245 7.64 8.34 17.50
N LEU A 246 7.42 9.10 16.41
CA LEU A 246 6.25 8.98 15.55
C LEU A 246 6.04 7.55 15.03
N VAL A 247 7.10 6.89 14.56
CA VAL A 247 7.00 5.52 14.03
C VAL A 247 6.52 4.57 15.10
N LYS A 248 7.10 4.65 16.31
CA LYS A 248 6.73 3.81 17.44
C LYS A 248 5.28 4.05 17.87
N GLU A 249 4.87 5.31 18.02
CA GLU A 249 3.49 5.69 18.38
C GLU A 249 2.46 5.16 17.36
N LEU A 250 2.79 5.24 16.06
CA LEU A 250 1.96 4.69 14.99
C LEU A 250 1.85 3.17 15.07
N VAL A 251 2.97 2.47 15.30
CA VAL A 251 3.01 1.01 15.43
C VAL A 251 2.18 0.56 16.64
N GLU A 252 2.34 1.19 17.79
CA GLU A 252 1.58 0.91 19.01
C GLU A 252 0.07 1.16 18.80
N SER A 253 -0.28 2.28 18.18
CA SER A 253 -1.67 2.66 17.92
C SER A 253 -2.35 1.71 16.93
N VAL A 254 -1.68 1.39 15.81
CA VAL A 254 -2.21 0.47 14.80
C VAL A 254 -2.27 -0.96 15.35
N SER A 255 -1.31 -1.39 16.15
CA SER A 255 -1.34 -2.70 16.79
C SER A 255 -2.52 -2.81 17.77
N SER A 256 -2.72 -1.82 18.62
CA SER A 256 -3.87 -1.76 19.54
C SER A 256 -5.20 -1.74 18.77
N TYR A 257 -5.24 -1.02 17.64
CA TYR A 257 -6.41 -0.98 16.77
C TYR A 257 -6.66 -2.33 16.08
N GLN A 258 -5.63 -3.02 15.61
CA GLN A 258 -5.74 -4.34 15.00
C GLN A 258 -6.18 -5.40 16.01
N GLN A 259 -5.68 -5.35 17.25
CA GLN A 259 -6.10 -6.28 18.31
C GLN A 259 -7.57 -6.10 18.68
N SER A 260 -8.05 -4.86 18.73
CA SER A 260 -9.45 -4.57 19.10
C SER A 260 -10.43 -4.80 17.94
N ILE A 261 -10.08 -4.38 16.73
CA ILE A 261 -10.98 -4.37 15.57
C ILE A 261 -10.77 -5.55 14.64
N GLY A 262 -9.60 -6.20 14.61
CA GLY A 262 -9.31 -7.37 13.76
C GLY A 262 -9.08 -7.09 12.28
N TRP A 263 -9.36 -5.87 11.79
CA TRP A 263 -9.09 -5.45 10.41
C TRP A 263 -8.72 -3.95 10.36
N TYR A 264 -7.43 -3.65 10.58
CA TYR A 264 -6.91 -2.29 10.76
C TYR A 264 -7.14 -1.38 9.55
N ASN A 265 -7.06 -1.93 8.34
CA ASN A 265 -7.31 -1.20 7.10
C ASN A 265 -8.71 -1.47 6.50
N ALA A 266 -9.69 -1.77 7.36
CA ALA A 266 -11.08 -1.92 6.93
C ALA A 266 -11.57 -0.67 6.19
N PRO A 267 -12.12 -0.83 4.97
CA PRO A 267 -12.48 0.28 4.10
C PRO A 267 -13.61 1.13 4.69
N LYS A 268 -13.76 2.36 4.19
CA LYS A 268 -15.01 3.11 4.34
C LYS A 268 -16.17 2.34 3.68
N HIS A 269 -17.41 2.71 3.98
CA HIS A 269 -18.55 2.11 3.27
C HIS A 269 -18.62 2.64 1.84
N VAL A 270 -19.24 1.89 0.92
CA VAL A 270 -19.46 2.37 -0.46
C VAL A 270 -20.22 3.71 -0.49
N CYS A 271 -21.16 3.94 0.44
CA CYS A 271 -21.87 5.22 0.58
C CYS A 271 -21.02 6.36 1.14
N SER A 272 -19.79 6.10 1.55
CA SER A 272 -18.80 7.06 2.04
C SER A 272 -17.48 6.84 1.30
N GLU A 273 -17.58 6.57 -0.02
CA GLU A 273 -16.44 6.48 -0.94
C GLU A 273 -15.43 5.37 -0.60
N GLY A 274 -15.92 4.25 -0.07
CA GLY A 274 -15.11 3.06 0.12
C GLY A 274 -14.68 2.42 -1.20
N ASP A 275 -13.49 1.81 -1.20
CA ASP A 275 -12.99 0.93 -2.26
C ASP A 275 -13.85 -0.36 -2.40
N PHE A 276 -13.53 -1.22 -3.37
CA PHE A 276 -14.31 -2.43 -3.62
C PHE A 276 -14.43 -3.39 -2.43
N ARG A 277 -13.47 -3.41 -1.49
CA ARG A 277 -13.53 -4.26 -0.27
C ARG A 277 -14.75 -3.89 0.59
N ALA A 278 -15.25 -2.66 0.48
CA ALA A 278 -16.41 -2.16 1.22
C ALA A 278 -17.71 -2.94 0.94
N LEU A 279 -17.76 -3.68 -0.17
CA LEU A 279 -18.90 -4.55 -0.52
C LEU A 279 -19.19 -5.61 0.55
N ALA A 280 -18.21 -5.98 1.38
CA ALA A 280 -18.40 -6.86 2.54
C ALA A 280 -19.41 -6.30 3.56
N PHE A 281 -19.56 -4.98 3.62
CA PHE A 281 -20.48 -4.28 4.54
C PHE A 281 -21.77 -3.81 3.88
N CYS A 282 -21.94 -4.00 2.57
CA CYS A 282 -23.15 -3.61 1.87
C CYS A 282 -24.29 -4.61 2.10
N CYS A 283 -25.50 -4.08 2.28
CA CYS A 283 -26.72 -4.84 2.43
C CYS A 283 -27.23 -5.43 1.11
N LEU A 284 -28.30 -6.22 1.18
CA LEU A 284 -28.98 -6.75 0.00
C LEU A 284 -29.41 -5.59 -0.92
N PRO A 285 -29.02 -5.59 -2.21
CA PRO A 285 -29.18 -4.45 -3.11
C PRO A 285 -30.61 -4.29 -3.66
N VAL A 286 -31.61 -4.23 -2.77
CA VAL A 286 -33.03 -4.07 -3.13
C VAL A 286 -33.45 -2.61 -3.33
N LYS A 287 -32.68 -1.65 -2.78
CA LYS A 287 -32.92 -0.21 -2.92
C LYS A 287 -31.92 0.42 -3.89
N PRO A 288 -32.29 1.50 -4.61
CA PRO A 288 -31.34 2.25 -5.42
C PRO A 288 -30.34 2.96 -4.50
N CYS A 289 -29.09 2.49 -4.47
CA CYS A 289 -28.02 3.07 -3.66
C CYS A 289 -26.65 2.85 -4.34
N PRO A 290 -25.57 3.52 -3.88
CA PRO A 290 -24.25 3.48 -4.51
C PRO A 290 -23.65 2.08 -4.74
N VAL A 291 -24.08 1.06 -3.98
CA VAL A 291 -23.61 -0.33 -4.14
C VAL A 291 -23.82 -0.85 -5.57
N HIS A 292 -24.91 -0.44 -6.20
CA HIS A 292 -25.30 -0.85 -7.54
C HIS A 292 -24.26 -0.46 -8.59
N ALA A 293 -23.73 0.76 -8.50
CA ALA A 293 -22.65 1.18 -9.37
C ALA A 293 -21.38 0.38 -9.08
N LYS A 294 -21.06 0.17 -7.81
CA LYS A 294 -19.81 -0.46 -7.37
C LYS A 294 -19.71 -1.94 -7.79
N PHE A 295 -20.70 -2.78 -7.49
CA PHE A 295 -20.62 -4.21 -7.87
C PHE A 295 -20.72 -4.42 -9.39
N ARG A 296 -21.38 -3.52 -10.14
CA ARG A 296 -21.48 -3.62 -11.60
C ARG A 296 -20.14 -3.43 -12.28
N LYS A 297 -19.25 -2.60 -11.72
CA LYS A 297 -17.86 -2.45 -12.20
C LYS A 297 -17.07 -3.77 -12.12
N LEU A 298 -17.44 -4.64 -11.19
CA LEU A 298 -16.89 -6.00 -11.02
C LEU A 298 -17.67 -7.06 -11.84
N GLY A 299 -18.64 -6.64 -12.65
CA GLY A 299 -19.42 -7.51 -13.53
C GLY A 299 -20.55 -8.29 -12.85
N TYR A 300 -20.91 -7.95 -11.60
CA TYR A 300 -22.02 -8.62 -10.91
C TYR A 300 -23.39 -8.08 -11.34
N THR A 301 -24.39 -8.98 -11.41
CA THR A 301 -25.79 -8.62 -11.19
C THR A 301 -26.10 -8.52 -9.69
N ALA A 302 -27.23 -7.90 -9.33
CA ALA A 302 -27.68 -7.83 -7.94
C ALA A 302 -27.88 -9.22 -7.31
N GLU A 303 -28.41 -10.17 -8.08
CA GLU A 303 -28.63 -11.56 -7.68
C GLU A 303 -27.31 -12.30 -7.48
N GLU A 304 -26.37 -12.17 -8.42
CA GLU A 304 -25.06 -12.81 -8.33
C GLU A 304 -24.24 -12.28 -7.16
N PHE A 305 -24.25 -10.96 -6.94
CA PHE A 305 -23.61 -10.35 -5.79
C PHE A 305 -24.20 -10.92 -4.49
N ALA A 306 -25.52 -11.03 -4.41
CA ALA A 306 -26.17 -11.55 -3.22
C ALA A 306 -25.86 -13.04 -2.99
N ARG A 307 -25.93 -13.85 -4.05
CA ARG A 307 -25.57 -15.27 -4.02
C ARG A 307 -24.13 -15.46 -3.56
N THR A 308 -23.18 -14.71 -4.12
CA THR A 308 -21.75 -14.79 -3.76
C THR A 308 -21.53 -14.52 -2.27
N LYS A 309 -22.18 -13.49 -1.70
CA LYS A 309 -22.08 -13.23 -0.26
C LYS A 309 -22.68 -14.36 0.58
N MET A 310 -23.85 -14.86 0.21
CA MET A 310 -24.50 -15.96 0.95
C MET A 310 -23.73 -17.28 0.83
N GLU A 311 -23.09 -17.55 -0.31
CA GLU A 311 -22.21 -18.71 -0.49
C GLU A 311 -21.02 -18.66 0.46
N PHE A 312 -20.39 -17.49 0.63
CA PHE A 312 -19.36 -17.32 1.67
C PHE A 312 -19.91 -17.48 3.09
N ALA A 313 -21.13 -16.98 3.35
CA ALA A 313 -21.70 -17.02 4.68
C ALA A 313 -21.90 -18.46 5.17
N ARG A 314 -22.36 -19.36 4.29
CA ARG A 314 -22.64 -20.77 4.61
C ARG A 314 -21.44 -21.46 5.24
N GLY A 315 -21.63 -22.03 6.42
CA GLY A 315 -20.57 -22.71 7.17
C GLY A 315 -19.60 -21.77 7.91
N THR A 316 -19.89 -20.47 7.94
CA THR A 316 -19.18 -19.48 8.78
C THR A 316 -20.12 -18.90 9.82
N MET A 317 -19.58 -18.21 10.83
CA MET A 317 -20.41 -17.50 11.81
C MET A 317 -21.23 -16.35 11.18
N LEU A 318 -20.92 -15.94 9.95
CA LEU A 318 -21.71 -14.91 9.26
C LEU A 318 -23.08 -15.43 8.78
N GLU A 319 -23.31 -16.74 8.71
CA GLU A 319 -24.60 -17.32 8.33
C GLU A 319 -25.72 -16.94 9.30
N TYR A 320 -25.41 -16.87 10.60
CA TYR A 320 -26.38 -16.63 11.67
C TYR A 320 -26.81 -15.17 11.80
N GLY A 321 -27.85 -14.94 12.59
CA GLY A 321 -28.38 -13.62 12.95
C GLY A 321 -29.75 -13.34 12.38
N GLU A 322 -30.72 -14.22 12.67
CA GLU A 322 -32.11 -14.13 12.18
C GLU A 322 -32.75 -12.76 12.47
N ASP A 323 -32.42 -12.17 13.62
CA ASP A 323 -32.90 -10.84 14.03
C ASP A 323 -32.17 -9.67 13.36
N THR A 324 -31.09 -9.93 12.62
CA THR A 324 -30.29 -8.90 11.93
C THR A 324 -30.88 -8.52 10.57
N CYS A 325 -30.30 -7.49 9.95
CA CYS A 325 -30.69 -7.08 8.60
C CYS A 325 -30.60 -8.28 7.63
N PHE A 326 -31.73 -8.63 7.01
CA PHE A 326 -31.83 -9.73 6.06
C PHE A 326 -31.44 -11.11 6.65
N GLY A 327 -31.58 -11.26 7.97
CA GLY A 327 -31.46 -12.54 8.67
C GLY A 327 -30.06 -13.15 8.74
N SER A 328 -29.00 -12.38 8.45
CA SER A 328 -27.63 -12.88 8.48
C SER A 328 -26.60 -11.76 8.70
N LEU A 329 -25.59 -12.05 9.54
CA LEU A 329 -24.44 -11.19 9.81
C LEU A 329 -23.62 -10.86 8.55
N VAL A 330 -23.76 -11.62 7.47
CA VAL A 330 -23.12 -11.31 6.17
C VAL A 330 -23.55 -9.95 5.61
N TRP A 331 -24.74 -9.49 5.96
CA TRP A 331 -25.30 -8.19 5.55
C TRP A 331 -25.02 -7.07 6.54
N CYS A 332 -24.54 -7.41 7.73
CA CYS A 332 -24.27 -6.42 8.77
C CYS A 332 -23.07 -5.53 8.43
N CYS A 333 -23.12 -4.34 9.00
CA CYS A 333 -22.13 -3.29 8.86
C CYS A 333 -20.88 -3.55 9.71
N LYS A 334 -19.76 -2.86 9.44
CA LYS A 334 -18.52 -2.98 10.23
C LYS A 334 -18.67 -2.51 11.67
N ILE A 335 -17.85 -3.03 12.58
CA ILE A 335 -18.02 -2.85 14.02
C ILE A 335 -17.99 -1.37 14.47
N THR A 336 -17.22 -0.53 13.77
CA THR A 336 -17.11 0.90 14.06
C THR A 336 -18.37 1.70 13.74
N LYS A 337 -19.43 1.08 13.20
CA LYS A 337 -20.77 1.67 13.11
C LYS A 337 -21.63 1.14 14.25
N PRO A 338 -22.24 2.02 15.08
CA PRO A 338 -23.13 1.60 16.16
C PRO A 338 -24.31 0.78 15.64
N CYS A 339 -24.51 -0.42 16.17
CA CYS A 339 -25.66 -1.28 15.87
C CYS A 339 -25.91 -2.27 17.02
N TRP A 340 -26.94 -2.00 17.81
CA TRP A 340 -27.34 -2.84 18.94
C TRP A 340 -27.77 -4.27 18.57
N ILE A 341 -28.47 -4.45 17.45
CA ILE A 341 -28.97 -5.75 16.98
C ILE A 341 -27.79 -6.64 16.58
N ARG A 342 -26.89 -6.15 15.73
CA ARG A 342 -25.66 -6.86 15.36
C ARG A 342 -24.88 -7.25 16.61
N ASN A 343 -24.61 -6.28 17.49
CA ASN A 343 -23.81 -6.53 18.69
C ASN A 343 -24.49 -7.53 19.63
N GLY A 344 -25.82 -7.51 19.75
CA GLY A 344 -26.57 -8.53 20.50
C GLY A 344 -26.40 -9.93 19.94
N VAL A 345 -26.43 -10.08 18.60
CA VAL A 345 -26.17 -11.37 17.95
C VAL A 345 -24.72 -11.80 18.12
N LEU A 346 -23.74 -10.90 17.95
CA LEU A 346 -22.32 -11.22 18.18
C LEU A 346 -22.09 -11.73 19.61
N ASN A 347 -22.67 -11.06 20.62
CA ASN A 347 -22.60 -11.50 22.01
C ASN A 347 -23.24 -12.88 22.23
N THR A 348 -24.40 -13.13 21.62
CA THR A 348 -25.10 -14.42 21.72
C THR A 348 -24.27 -15.55 21.10
N LEU A 349 -23.56 -15.26 20.01
CA LEU A 349 -22.68 -16.21 19.33
C LEU A 349 -21.29 -16.32 19.98
N ASN A 350 -21.02 -15.54 21.05
CA ASN A 350 -19.68 -15.40 21.65
C ASN A 350 -18.59 -15.08 20.60
N LEU A 351 -18.93 -14.26 19.60
CA LEU A 351 -18.04 -13.86 18.53
C LEU A 351 -17.49 -12.47 18.84
N SER A 352 -16.18 -12.34 19.02
CA SER A 352 -15.56 -11.04 19.29
C SER A 352 -15.64 -10.12 18.08
N ASP A 353 -15.54 -8.81 18.34
CA ASP A 353 -15.49 -7.77 17.30
C ASP A 353 -14.38 -8.05 16.27
N ALA A 354 -13.20 -8.47 16.75
CA ALA A 354 -12.06 -8.79 15.91
C ALA A 354 -12.29 -10.03 15.03
N GLU A 355 -12.90 -11.09 15.56
CA GLU A 355 -13.22 -12.29 14.79
C GLU A 355 -14.28 -12.00 13.72
N TYR A 356 -15.33 -11.25 14.08
CA TYR A 356 -16.35 -10.80 13.13
C TYR A 356 -15.74 -9.98 11.98
N MET A 357 -14.87 -9.03 12.29
CA MET A 357 -14.23 -8.19 11.29
C MET A 357 -13.23 -8.97 10.43
N LYS A 358 -12.56 -9.99 10.97
CA LYS A 358 -11.71 -10.91 10.19
C LYS A 358 -12.55 -11.74 9.20
N LEU A 359 -13.73 -12.22 9.60
CA LEU A 359 -14.67 -12.86 8.68
C LEU A 359 -15.15 -11.89 7.59
N LYS A 360 -15.34 -10.61 7.93
CA LYS A 360 -15.67 -9.56 6.95
C LYS A 360 -14.54 -9.26 5.99
N GLU A 361 -13.28 -9.29 6.44
CA GLU A 361 -12.12 -9.18 5.57
C GLU A 361 -12.05 -10.35 4.58
N GLN A 362 -12.26 -11.57 5.06
CA GLN A 362 -12.32 -12.77 4.22
C GLN A 362 -13.48 -12.69 3.20
N LEU A 363 -14.65 -12.22 3.62
CA LEU A 363 -15.79 -11.96 2.75
C LEU A 363 -15.44 -10.92 1.67
N ALA A 364 -14.69 -9.87 2.02
CA ALA A 364 -14.24 -8.87 1.05
C ALA A 364 -13.33 -9.51 0.00
N LYS A 365 -12.35 -10.33 0.41
CA LYS A 365 -11.48 -11.08 -0.50
C LYS A 365 -12.30 -12.01 -1.40
N HIS A 366 -13.22 -12.79 -0.82
CA HIS A 366 -14.09 -13.70 -1.56
C HIS A 366 -14.93 -12.99 -2.63
N VAL A 367 -15.55 -11.84 -2.31
CA VAL A 367 -16.31 -11.05 -3.28
C VAL A 367 -15.45 -10.56 -4.44
N LEU A 368 -14.18 -10.19 -4.18
CA LEU A 368 -13.26 -9.74 -5.23
C LEU A 368 -12.70 -10.89 -6.05
N ASP A 369 -12.49 -12.06 -5.45
CA ASP A 369 -11.98 -13.26 -6.13
C ASP A 369 -13.01 -13.88 -7.07
N HIS A 370 -14.30 -13.71 -6.79
CA HIS A 370 -15.41 -14.25 -7.61
C HIS A 370 -16.00 -13.23 -8.59
N ALA A 371 -15.39 -12.04 -8.70
CA ALA A 371 -15.82 -11.02 -9.64
C ALA A 371 -15.67 -11.50 -11.09
N ARG A 372 -16.67 -11.21 -11.94
CA ARG A 372 -16.59 -11.53 -13.38
C ARG A 372 -15.58 -10.68 -14.12
N ILE A 373 -15.43 -9.43 -13.69
CA ILE A 373 -14.43 -8.51 -14.20
C ILE A 373 -13.38 -8.33 -13.09
N PRO A 374 -12.12 -8.72 -13.31
CA PRO A 374 -11.05 -8.49 -12.36
C PRO A 374 -10.90 -7.01 -11.99
N VAL A 375 -10.41 -6.73 -10.78
CA VAL A 375 -10.23 -5.34 -10.28
C VAL A 375 -9.41 -4.50 -11.26
N ASN A 376 -8.31 -5.05 -11.79
CA ASN A 376 -7.43 -4.37 -12.74
C ASN A 376 -8.00 -4.22 -14.17
N GLU A 377 -9.22 -4.73 -14.42
CA GLU A 377 -9.97 -4.59 -15.67
C GLU A 377 -11.32 -3.89 -15.51
N SER A 378 -11.74 -3.62 -14.26
CA SER A 378 -13.00 -2.96 -13.93
C SER A 378 -13.11 -1.56 -14.57
N GLN A 379 -14.31 -1.01 -14.80
CA GLN A 379 -14.45 0.35 -15.38
C GLN A 379 -14.73 1.41 -14.33
#